data_AF-A0A0F9A7J3-F1
#
_entry.id   AF-A0A0F9A7J3-F1
#
_cell.length_a   1.000
_cell.length_b   1.000
_cell.length_c   1.000
_cell.angle_alpha   90.00
_cell.angle_beta   90.00
_cell.angle_gamma   90.00
#
_symmetry.space_group_name_H-M   'P 1'
#
loop_
_entity.id
_entity.type
_entity.pdbx_description
1 polymer ?
#
loop_
_entity_poly.entity_id
_entity_poly.type
_entity_poly.pdbx_seq_one_letter_code
_entity_poly.pdbx_strand_id
1 'polypeptide(L)'
;RILLSGKEVAKLRIKSVPPPADPDGPVRDRGVEGTVQLPETISQPVMKLTFELTDTEGITNPRGASYDLRVIPDAAPTVTVKRRSVRGSVTARARIPLSIQVSDDYGVATVAVAAGAVVRGATQPATKNFGVPGVTAGATTARLDYALDLAPMGLKIGQLLRVHVEARDTLPESFGGPNVGLSILQTFKIVSEADILAELAAVQGPAADLGGYYRTDEAKTDAVMRPSKTLNSIIG
;
A
#
# COMPACT_ATOMS: atom_id res chain seq x y z
N ARG A 1 -30.92 8.13 -29.03
CA ARG A 1 -29.46 8.40 -28.96
C ARG A 1 -29.05 8.69 -27.51
N ILE A 2 -27.80 8.42 -27.17
CA ILE A 2 -27.21 8.73 -25.86
C ILE A 2 -26.33 9.97 -26.04
N LEU A 3 -26.59 10.99 -25.22
CA LEU A 3 -25.78 12.20 -25.13
C LEU A 3 -24.98 12.19 -23.82
N LEU A 4 -23.70 12.49 -23.88
CA LEU A 4 -22.85 12.75 -22.71
C LEU A 4 -22.42 14.21 -22.73
N SER A 5 -22.83 14.98 -21.72
CA SER A 5 -22.59 16.43 -21.61
C SER A 5 -22.97 17.18 -22.90
N GLY A 6 -24.06 16.76 -23.55
CA GLY A 6 -24.58 17.36 -24.79
C GLY A 6 -23.98 16.84 -26.10
N LYS A 7 -22.96 15.98 -26.07
CA LYS A 7 -22.37 15.36 -27.26
C LYS A 7 -22.93 13.95 -27.47
N GLU A 8 -23.31 13.61 -28.71
CA GLU A 8 -23.74 12.25 -29.05
C GLU A 8 -22.56 11.27 -28.94
N VAL A 9 -22.72 10.27 -28.07
CA VAL A 9 -21.68 9.27 -27.77
C VAL A 9 -22.08 7.87 -28.20
N ALA A 10 -23.37 7.57 -28.33
CA ALA A 10 -23.82 6.27 -28.81
C ALA A 10 -25.25 6.31 -29.37
N LYS A 11 -25.52 5.39 -30.29
CA LYS A 11 -26.88 5.11 -30.80
C LYS A 11 -27.49 3.94 -30.04
N LEU A 12 -28.74 4.10 -29.66
CA LEU A 12 -29.53 3.09 -28.97
C LEU A 12 -30.17 2.13 -29.99
N ARG A 13 -30.28 0.85 -29.66
CA ARG A 13 -30.98 -0.19 -30.43
C ARG A 13 -32.18 -0.69 -29.64
N ILE A 14 -33.22 -1.11 -30.33
CA ILE A 14 -34.42 -1.67 -29.72
C ILE A 14 -34.13 -3.13 -29.36
N LYS A 15 -34.42 -3.51 -28.11
CA LYS A 15 -34.32 -4.89 -27.61
C LYS A 15 -35.71 -5.44 -27.37
N SER A 16 -36.04 -6.54 -28.04
CA SER A 16 -37.24 -7.31 -27.75
C SER A 16 -37.03 -8.09 -26.44
N VAL A 17 -37.82 -7.78 -25.42
CA VAL A 17 -37.82 -8.51 -24.15
C VAL A 17 -38.79 -9.69 -24.29
N PRO A 18 -38.40 -10.94 -24.00
CA PRO A 18 -39.33 -12.07 -24.03
C PRO A 18 -40.48 -11.82 -23.05
N PRO A 19 -41.73 -12.18 -23.41
CA PRO A 19 -42.86 -12.00 -22.50
C PRO A 19 -42.63 -12.79 -21.19
N PRO A 20 -43.12 -12.30 -20.05
CA PRO A 20 -43.25 -13.14 -18.85
C PRO A 20 -44.08 -14.38 -19.20
N ALA A 21 -43.93 -15.46 -18.44
CA ALA A 21 -44.42 -16.83 -18.70
C ALA A 21 -45.96 -16.99 -18.84
N ASP A 22 -46.55 -16.26 -19.77
CA ASP A 22 -47.95 -16.27 -20.17
C ASP A 22 -47.99 -16.41 -21.71
N PRO A 23 -48.40 -17.57 -22.25
CA PRO A 23 -48.27 -17.88 -23.68
C PRO A 23 -49.18 -17.05 -24.60
N ASP A 24 -50.18 -16.32 -24.07
CA ASP A 24 -51.11 -15.47 -24.83
C ASP A 24 -50.92 -13.96 -24.59
N GLY A 25 -49.85 -13.57 -23.88
CA GLY A 25 -49.55 -12.16 -23.62
C GLY A 25 -49.01 -11.41 -24.86
N PRO A 26 -49.44 -10.16 -25.14
CA PRO A 26 -48.89 -9.39 -26.25
C PRO A 26 -47.38 -9.16 -26.03
N VAL A 27 -46.58 -9.47 -27.05
CA VAL A 27 -45.13 -9.17 -27.08
C VAL A 27 -44.94 -7.68 -26.82
N ARG A 28 -44.26 -7.32 -25.72
CA ARG A 28 -43.98 -5.92 -25.37
C ARG A 28 -42.65 -5.51 -26.00
N ASP A 29 -42.69 -4.88 -27.17
CA ASP A 29 -41.51 -4.37 -27.91
C ASP A 29 -40.88 -3.11 -27.31
N ARG A 30 -40.59 -3.09 -26.00
CA ARG A 30 -40.24 -1.81 -25.33
C ARG A 30 -39.02 -1.86 -24.44
N GLY A 31 -38.01 -2.64 -24.84
CA GLY A 31 -36.65 -2.47 -24.34
C GLY A 31 -35.82 -1.61 -25.29
N VAL A 32 -34.97 -0.74 -24.77
CA VAL A 32 -33.96 -0.04 -25.55
C VAL A 32 -32.62 -0.33 -24.89
N GLU A 33 -31.67 -0.88 -25.64
CA GLU A 33 -30.31 -1.16 -25.16
C GLU A 33 -29.28 -0.39 -26.00
N GLY A 34 -28.20 0.02 -25.37
CA GLY A 34 -27.08 0.60 -26.08
C GLY A 34 -25.85 0.62 -25.20
N THR A 35 -24.70 0.41 -25.83
CA THR A 35 -23.41 0.47 -25.17
C THR A 35 -22.81 1.85 -25.44
N VAL A 36 -22.40 2.53 -24.38
CA VAL A 36 -21.65 3.79 -24.46
C VAL A 36 -20.26 3.56 -23.89
N GLN A 37 -19.25 3.98 -24.64
CA GLN A 37 -17.88 4.00 -24.15
C GLN A 37 -17.66 5.36 -23.49
N LEU A 38 -17.41 5.35 -22.18
CA LEU A 38 -17.08 6.59 -21.46
C LEU A 38 -15.67 7.03 -21.87
N PRO A 39 -15.41 8.34 -21.97
CA PRO A 39 -14.09 8.86 -22.30
C PRO A 39 -13.07 8.49 -21.20
N GLU A 40 -11.87 8.09 -21.60
CA GLU A 40 -10.79 7.69 -20.69
C GLU A 40 -10.28 8.88 -19.86
N THR A 41 -10.26 10.07 -20.44
CA THR A 41 -9.87 11.32 -19.75
C THR A 41 -11.10 12.11 -19.33
N ILE A 42 -11.37 12.12 -18.04
CA ILE A 42 -12.54 12.78 -17.47
C ILE A 42 -12.14 14.22 -17.11
N SER A 43 -12.55 15.17 -17.97
CA SER A 43 -12.24 16.60 -17.77
C SER A 43 -13.13 17.28 -16.73
N GLN A 44 -14.25 16.66 -16.33
CA GLN A 44 -15.21 17.23 -15.37
C GLN A 44 -15.65 16.16 -14.36
N PRO A 45 -15.71 16.47 -13.06
CA PRO A 45 -16.08 15.51 -12.01
C PRO A 45 -17.55 15.05 -12.07
N VAL A 46 -18.39 15.77 -12.83
CA VAL A 46 -19.79 15.42 -13.09
C VAL A 46 -20.06 15.55 -14.58
N MET A 47 -20.59 14.51 -15.20
CA MET A 47 -21.03 14.49 -16.60
C MET A 47 -22.52 14.22 -16.65
N LYS A 48 -23.26 14.89 -17.54
CA LYS A 48 -24.70 14.69 -17.68
C LYS A 48 -24.99 13.70 -18.80
N LEU A 49 -25.48 12.51 -18.47
CA LEU A 49 -25.94 11.52 -19.43
C LEU A 49 -27.42 11.75 -19.73
N THR A 50 -27.76 12.05 -20.98
CA THR A 50 -29.15 12.29 -21.41
C THR A 50 -29.58 11.31 -22.48
N PHE A 51 -30.73 10.70 -22.27
CA PHE A 51 -31.35 9.78 -23.22
C PHE A 51 -32.41 10.50 -24.04
N GLU A 52 -32.15 10.67 -25.34
CA GLU A 52 -33.13 11.20 -26.28
C GLU A 52 -33.70 10.08 -27.12
N LEU A 53 -35.02 9.88 -27.02
CA LEU A 53 -35.76 8.95 -27.86
C LEU A 53 -36.53 9.76 -28.90
N THR A 54 -36.36 9.39 -30.16
CA THR A 54 -37.07 9.96 -31.30
C THR A 54 -37.97 8.88 -31.86
N ASP A 55 -39.26 9.20 -32.00
CA ASP A 55 -40.26 8.29 -32.56
C ASP A 55 -40.18 8.24 -34.11
N THR A 56 -40.91 7.31 -34.73
CA THR A 56 -40.99 7.15 -36.19
C THR A 56 -41.51 8.39 -36.92
N GLU A 57 -42.24 9.26 -36.21
CA GLU A 57 -42.74 10.55 -36.71
C GLU A 57 -41.75 11.72 -36.53
N GLY A 58 -40.53 11.44 -36.05
CA GLY A 58 -39.49 12.47 -35.83
C GLY A 58 -39.68 13.28 -34.55
N ILE A 59 -40.69 12.99 -33.74
CA ILE A 59 -40.94 13.65 -32.46
C ILE A 59 -39.92 13.13 -31.45
N THR A 60 -39.10 14.03 -30.90
CA THR A 60 -38.10 13.70 -29.88
C THR A 60 -38.62 14.07 -28.50
N ASN A 61 -38.43 13.20 -27.50
CA ASN A 61 -38.83 13.50 -26.13
C ASN A 61 -38.02 14.69 -25.56
N PRO A 62 -38.65 15.84 -25.24
CA PRO A 62 -37.96 17.03 -24.75
C PRO A 62 -37.51 16.94 -23.28
N ARG A 63 -38.05 15.98 -22.50
CA ARG A 63 -37.60 15.66 -21.14
C ARG A 63 -37.11 14.22 -21.10
N GLY A 64 -36.08 13.95 -21.90
CA GLY A 64 -35.33 12.70 -21.83
C GLY A 64 -34.83 12.43 -20.42
N ALA A 65 -34.74 11.15 -20.02
CA ALA A 65 -34.15 10.80 -18.74
C ALA A 65 -32.71 11.33 -18.70
N SER A 66 -32.39 12.11 -17.67
CA SER A 66 -31.04 12.63 -17.42
C SER A 66 -30.48 12.02 -16.14
N TYR A 67 -29.23 11.61 -16.20
CA TYR A 67 -28.48 11.07 -15.06
C TYR A 67 -27.17 11.84 -14.92
N ASP A 68 -26.82 12.15 -13.68
CA ASP A 68 -25.53 12.76 -13.38
C ASP A 68 -24.52 11.64 -13.07
N LEU A 69 -23.54 11.49 -13.95
CA LEU A 69 -22.40 10.60 -13.78
C LEU A 69 -21.34 11.35 -13.00
N ARG A 70 -21.22 11.05 -11.70
CA ARG A 70 -20.15 11.58 -10.87
C ARG A 70 -18.95 10.64 -10.87
N VAL A 71 -17.79 11.18 -11.15
CA VAL A 71 -16.53 10.45 -11.13
C VAL A 71 -15.84 10.78 -9.82
N ILE A 72 -15.59 9.75 -9.01
CA ILE A 72 -14.87 9.87 -7.75
C ILE A 72 -13.41 9.52 -8.05
N PRO A 73 -12.46 10.44 -7.83
CA PRO A 73 -11.05 10.13 -8.03
C PRO A 73 -10.60 9.06 -7.02
N ASP A 74 -9.76 8.16 -7.50
CA ASP A 74 -9.16 7.13 -6.67
C ASP A 74 -8.15 7.74 -5.68
N ALA A 75 -8.08 7.19 -4.46
CA ALA A 75 -7.18 7.65 -3.42
C ALA A 75 -5.94 6.76 -3.36
N ALA A 76 -4.78 7.33 -3.02
CA ALA A 76 -3.56 6.54 -2.86
C ALA A 76 -3.66 5.58 -1.65
N PRO A 77 -3.06 4.38 -1.74
CA PRO A 77 -3.13 3.39 -0.67
C PRO A 77 -2.48 3.88 0.62
N THR A 78 -3.10 3.58 1.76
CA THR A 78 -2.53 3.90 3.07
C THR A 78 -1.66 2.76 3.57
N VAL A 79 -0.39 3.06 3.87
CA VAL A 79 0.61 2.07 4.31
C VAL A 79 1.07 2.34 5.74
N THR A 80 0.85 1.38 6.62
CA THR A 80 1.34 1.39 8.01
C THR A 80 2.40 0.31 8.19
N VAL A 81 3.55 0.68 8.78
CA VAL A 81 4.66 -0.25 9.03
C VAL A 81 5.00 -0.23 10.52
N LYS A 82 5.00 -1.41 11.13
CA LYS A 82 5.44 -1.64 12.51
C LYS A 82 6.69 -2.51 12.50
N ARG A 83 7.65 -2.19 13.36
CA ARG A 83 8.83 -3.03 13.58
C ARG A 83 8.49 -4.06 14.65
N ARG A 84 8.95 -5.30 14.47
CA ARG A 84 8.83 -6.34 15.50
C ARG A 84 10.19 -6.54 16.17
N SER A 85 10.24 -6.43 17.49
CA SER A 85 11.42 -6.77 18.31
C SER A 85 12.72 -5.99 18.04
N VAL A 86 12.69 -4.93 17.22
CA VAL A 86 13.86 -4.12 16.85
C VAL A 86 13.59 -2.65 17.10
N ARG A 87 14.48 -2.00 17.85
CA ARG A 87 14.42 -0.56 18.18
C ARG A 87 14.99 0.31 17.05
N GLY A 88 15.90 1.22 17.40
CA GLY A 88 16.49 2.22 16.50
C GLY A 88 17.89 1.85 16.01
N SER A 89 18.43 0.69 16.40
CA SER A 89 19.77 0.24 16.00
C SER A 89 19.73 -1.19 15.47
N VAL A 90 20.56 -1.50 14.48
CA VAL A 90 20.68 -2.82 13.82
C VAL A 90 22.10 -3.06 13.34
N THR A 91 22.50 -4.31 13.16
CA THR A 91 23.79 -4.64 12.54
C THR A 91 23.70 -4.59 11.02
N ALA A 92 24.84 -4.48 10.33
CA ALA A 92 24.89 -4.36 8.86
C ALA A 92 24.35 -5.60 8.11
N ARG A 93 24.24 -6.75 8.79
CA ARG A 93 23.75 -8.03 8.25
C ARG A 93 22.45 -8.50 8.91
N ALA A 94 21.82 -7.65 9.71
CA ALA A 94 20.59 -8.01 10.41
C ALA A 94 19.43 -8.23 9.42
N ARG A 95 18.49 -9.09 9.83
CA ARG A 95 17.17 -9.18 9.21
C ARG A 95 16.17 -8.44 10.07
N ILE A 96 15.53 -7.40 9.55
CA ILE A 96 14.55 -6.61 10.30
C ILE A 96 13.15 -7.16 10.01
N PRO A 97 12.45 -7.74 11.00
CA PRO A 97 11.08 -8.16 10.80
C PRO A 97 10.15 -6.95 10.88
N LEU A 98 9.49 -6.68 9.76
CA LEU A 98 8.51 -5.62 9.56
C LEU A 98 7.12 -6.25 9.44
N SER A 99 6.15 -5.69 10.15
CA SER A 99 4.73 -5.96 9.98
C SER A 99 4.13 -4.81 9.19
N ILE A 100 3.68 -5.11 7.98
CA ILE A 100 3.19 -4.15 7.01
C ILE A 100 1.67 -4.34 6.91
N GLN A 101 0.93 -3.25 7.06
CA GLN A 101 -0.51 -3.21 6.85
C GLN A 101 -0.81 -2.18 5.78
N VAL A 102 -1.46 -2.62 4.70
CA VAL A 102 -1.89 -1.76 3.60
C VAL A 102 -3.40 -1.78 3.53
N SER A 103 -4.01 -0.62 3.33
CA SER A 103 -5.45 -0.44 3.13
C SER A 103 -5.67 0.47 1.93
N ASP A 104 -6.58 0.06 1.06
CA ASP A 104 -6.93 0.77 -0.15
C ASP A 104 -8.41 0.56 -0.49
N ASP A 105 -9.01 1.53 -1.18
CA ASP A 105 -10.44 1.51 -1.50
C ASP A 105 -10.75 0.61 -2.70
N TYR A 106 -9.84 0.53 -3.68
CA TYR A 106 -10.04 -0.20 -4.94
C TYR A 106 -9.08 -1.38 -5.14
N GLY A 107 -8.04 -1.47 -4.31
CA GLY A 107 -7.17 -2.64 -4.20
C GLY A 107 -5.69 -2.32 -4.45
N VAL A 108 -4.83 -3.10 -3.79
CA VAL A 108 -3.38 -2.98 -3.91
C VAL A 108 -2.87 -3.95 -4.98
N ALA A 109 -2.04 -3.48 -5.90
CA ALA A 109 -1.36 -4.31 -6.88
C ALA A 109 -0.03 -4.85 -6.36
N THR A 110 0.84 -3.96 -5.87
CA THR A 110 2.20 -4.34 -5.45
C THR A 110 2.63 -3.60 -4.19
N VAL A 111 3.50 -4.24 -3.41
CA VAL A 111 4.12 -3.64 -2.22
C VAL A 111 5.62 -3.90 -2.28
N ALA A 112 6.42 -2.85 -2.06
CA ALA A 112 7.87 -2.91 -2.01
C ALA A 112 8.38 -2.17 -0.77
N VAL A 113 9.44 -2.70 -0.15
CA VAL A 113 10.17 -2.03 0.92
C VAL A 113 11.36 -1.33 0.28
N ALA A 114 11.43 -0.02 0.42
CA ALA A 114 12.54 0.79 -0.05
C ALA A 114 13.48 1.10 1.13
N ALA A 115 14.74 0.69 1.02
CA ALA A 115 15.75 0.89 2.05
C ALA A 115 16.97 1.60 1.47
N GLY A 116 17.33 2.75 2.06
CA GLY A 116 18.43 3.59 1.61
C GLY A 116 19.36 3.98 2.75
N ALA A 117 20.67 3.84 2.52
CA ALA A 117 21.70 4.29 3.45
C ALA A 117 21.98 5.78 3.24
N VAL A 118 21.92 6.56 4.32
CA VAL A 118 22.30 7.98 4.28
C VAL A 118 23.79 8.08 4.54
N VAL A 119 24.53 8.48 3.52
CA VAL A 119 25.95 8.84 3.63
C VAL A 119 26.04 10.33 3.95
N ARG A 120 26.88 10.69 4.92
CA ARG A 120 27.11 12.09 5.29
C ARG A 120 27.65 12.85 4.07
N GLY A 121 26.92 13.84 3.58
CA GLY A 121 27.28 14.65 2.40
C GLY A 121 26.63 14.20 1.07
N ALA A 122 25.83 13.13 1.06
CA ALA A 122 25.09 12.71 -0.13
C ALA A 122 23.69 13.36 -0.16
N THR A 123 23.36 14.01 -1.29
CA THR A 123 22.06 14.66 -1.52
C THR A 123 20.92 13.66 -1.71
N GLN A 124 21.22 12.42 -2.12
CA GLN A 124 20.23 11.35 -2.30
C GLN A 124 20.79 10.00 -1.86
N PRO A 125 20.13 9.29 -0.93
CA PRO A 125 20.56 7.96 -0.49
C PRO A 125 20.34 6.94 -1.61
N ALA A 126 21.34 6.09 -1.87
CA ALA A 126 21.18 4.95 -2.77
C ALA A 126 20.14 4.00 -2.17
N THR A 127 18.92 4.05 -2.72
CA THR A 127 17.77 3.30 -2.22
C THR A 127 17.64 2.01 -3.01
N LYS A 128 17.55 0.89 -2.29
CA LYS A 128 17.26 -0.42 -2.87
C LYS A 128 15.82 -0.79 -2.54
N ASN A 129 15.10 -1.26 -3.56
CA ASN A 129 13.73 -1.69 -3.43
C ASN A 129 13.69 -3.22 -3.33
N PHE A 130 12.97 -3.71 -2.33
CA PHE A 130 12.78 -5.11 -2.03
C PHE A 130 11.30 -5.44 -2.25
N GLY A 131 11.00 -6.29 -3.23
CA GLY A 131 9.61 -6.73 -3.47
C GLY A 131 9.11 -7.55 -2.29
N VAL A 132 7.92 -7.23 -1.78
CA VAL A 132 7.28 -7.98 -0.70
C VAL A 132 6.32 -9.00 -1.33
N PRO A 133 6.63 -10.30 -1.30
CA PRO A 133 5.72 -11.32 -1.78
C PRO A 133 4.52 -11.49 -0.82
N GLY A 134 3.39 -11.97 -1.33
CA GLY A 134 2.20 -12.28 -0.53
C GLY A 134 1.05 -11.27 -0.64
N VAL A 135 1.18 -10.24 -1.48
CA VAL A 135 0.04 -9.38 -1.85
C VAL A 135 -0.78 -10.09 -2.92
N THR A 136 -2.05 -10.34 -2.64
CA THR A 136 -3.01 -10.73 -3.68
C THR A 136 -3.42 -9.47 -4.43
N ALA A 137 -3.19 -9.43 -5.74
CA ALA A 137 -3.57 -8.29 -6.57
C ALA A 137 -5.07 -8.00 -6.45
N GLY A 138 -5.42 -6.75 -6.14
CA GLY A 138 -6.80 -6.31 -5.92
C GLY A 138 -7.32 -6.51 -4.50
N ALA A 139 -6.48 -6.92 -3.54
CA ALA A 139 -6.87 -6.94 -2.14
C ALA A 139 -7.02 -5.51 -1.60
N THR A 140 -8.16 -5.18 -1.01
CA THR A 140 -8.44 -3.88 -0.36
C THR A 140 -7.72 -3.73 0.98
N THR A 141 -7.38 -4.84 1.63
CA THR A 141 -6.56 -4.84 2.84
C THR A 141 -5.59 -6.01 2.82
N ALA A 142 -4.32 -5.73 3.11
CA ALA A 142 -3.28 -6.75 3.22
C ALA A 142 -2.50 -6.57 4.52
N ARG A 143 -2.23 -7.67 5.21
CA ARG A 143 -1.30 -7.73 6.35
C ARG A 143 -0.19 -8.71 6.03
N LEU A 144 1.04 -8.23 6.05
CA LEU A 144 2.21 -8.96 5.60
C LEU A 144 3.29 -8.89 6.66
N ASP A 145 3.91 -10.04 6.92
CA ASP A 145 5.12 -10.11 7.73
C ASP A 145 6.31 -10.32 6.80
N TYR A 146 7.19 -9.32 6.73
CA TYR A 146 8.35 -9.32 5.84
C TYR A 146 9.63 -9.10 6.62
N ALA A 147 10.63 -9.96 6.40
CA ALA A 147 11.95 -9.81 6.99
C ALA A 147 12.90 -9.15 5.97
N LEU A 148 13.21 -7.86 6.18
CA LEU A 148 14.13 -7.11 5.35
C LEU A 148 15.57 -7.56 5.62
N ASP A 149 16.23 -8.15 4.63
CA ASP A 149 17.63 -8.56 4.72
C ASP A 149 18.58 -7.41 4.34
N LEU A 150 19.43 -7.00 5.27
CA LEU A 150 20.39 -5.91 5.08
C LEU A 150 21.74 -6.37 4.50
N ALA A 151 22.04 -7.68 4.51
CA ALA A 151 23.30 -8.20 4.00
C ALA A 151 23.67 -7.72 2.57
N PRO A 152 22.74 -7.66 1.58
CA PRO A 152 23.07 -7.21 0.23
C PRO A 152 23.27 -5.70 0.11
N MET A 153 23.06 -4.91 1.17
CA MET A 153 23.18 -3.45 1.12
C MET A 153 24.61 -2.95 1.33
N GLY A 154 25.52 -3.78 1.85
CA GLY A 154 26.93 -3.39 2.06
C GLY A 154 27.10 -2.19 2.99
N LEU A 155 26.26 -2.12 4.03
CA LEU A 155 26.18 -0.99 4.95
C LEU A 155 27.45 -0.83 5.78
N LYS A 156 27.83 0.42 6.05
CA LYS A 156 28.96 0.74 6.93
C LYS A 156 28.46 1.06 8.33
N ILE A 157 29.25 0.69 9.33
CA ILE A 157 28.99 1.00 10.74
C ILE A 157 28.91 2.52 10.92
N GLY A 158 27.97 2.98 11.72
CA GLY A 158 27.72 4.39 12.00
C GLY A 158 26.80 5.11 10.99
N GLN A 159 26.41 4.45 9.90
CA GLN A 159 25.45 5.01 8.95
C GLN A 159 24.01 4.97 9.51
N LEU A 160 23.17 5.85 8.97
CA LEU A 160 21.73 5.81 9.19
C LEU A 160 21.06 5.14 7.98
N LEU A 161 20.31 4.08 8.25
CA LEU A 161 19.47 3.39 7.30
C LEU A 161 18.05 3.96 7.38
N ARG A 162 17.52 4.46 6.27
CA ARG A 162 16.13 4.86 6.13
C ARG A 162 15.35 3.77 5.41
N VAL A 163 14.21 3.38 5.96
CA VAL A 163 13.33 2.36 5.41
C VAL A 163 11.92 2.91 5.35
N HIS A 164 11.28 2.81 4.19
CA HIS A 164 9.85 3.03 4.02
C HIS A 164 9.27 1.92 3.14
N VAL A 165 7.96 1.82 3.14
CA VAL A 165 7.22 0.87 2.30
C VAL A 165 6.40 1.65 1.30
N GLU A 166 6.44 1.21 0.07
CA GLU A 166 5.71 1.74 -1.07
C GLU A 166 4.64 0.72 -1.46
N ALA A 167 3.38 1.14 -1.50
CA ALA A 167 2.30 0.34 -2.06
C ALA A 167 1.79 1.03 -3.33
N ARG A 168 1.50 0.23 -4.35
CA ARG A 168 0.90 0.70 -5.61
C ARG A 168 -0.49 0.10 -5.74
N ASP A 169 -1.46 0.91 -6.10
CA ASP A 169 -2.83 0.49 -6.37
C ASP A 169 -2.94 -0.31 -7.68
N THR A 170 -4.16 -0.77 -7.98
CA THR A 170 -4.53 -1.41 -9.25
C THR A 170 -4.98 -0.43 -10.33
N LEU A 171 -4.88 0.90 -10.12
CA LEU A 171 -5.35 1.89 -11.08
C LEU A 171 -4.46 1.87 -12.34
N PRO A 172 -5.00 1.57 -13.52
CA PRO A 172 -4.20 1.54 -14.75
C PRO A 172 -3.81 2.96 -15.20
N GLU A 173 -2.73 3.05 -15.97
CA GLU A 173 -2.17 4.31 -16.46
C GLU A 173 -3.17 5.14 -17.28
N SER A 174 -4.13 4.48 -17.96
CA SER A 174 -5.19 5.13 -18.74
C SER A 174 -6.10 6.04 -17.91
N PHE A 175 -6.19 5.83 -16.60
CA PHE A 175 -6.99 6.64 -15.68
C PHE A 175 -6.13 7.52 -14.74
N GLY A 176 -4.84 7.69 -15.04
CA GLY A 176 -3.93 8.52 -14.24
C GLY A 176 -3.29 7.81 -13.06
N GLY A 177 -3.39 6.47 -12.99
CA GLY A 177 -2.66 5.64 -12.04
C GLY A 177 -1.27 5.21 -12.53
N PRO A 178 -0.57 4.35 -11.79
CA PRO A 178 -0.93 3.85 -10.46
C PRO A 178 -0.66 4.87 -9.36
N ASN A 179 -1.58 5.03 -8.41
CA ASN A 179 -1.30 5.83 -7.22
C ASN A 179 -0.32 5.09 -6.31
N VAL A 180 0.60 5.85 -5.72
CA VAL A 180 1.64 5.31 -4.83
C VAL A 180 1.42 5.81 -3.42
N GLY A 181 1.15 4.88 -2.52
CA GLY A 181 1.10 5.08 -1.08
C GLY A 181 2.47 4.90 -0.45
N LEU A 182 2.92 5.87 0.34
CA LEU A 182 4.19 5.78 1.08
C LEU A 182 3.92 5.65 2.57
N SER A 183 4.67 4.78 3.24
CA SER A 183 4.67 4.71 4.69
C SER A 183 5.52 5.82 5.30
N ILE A 184 5.40 6.00 6.61
CA ILE A 184 6.36 6.78 7.39
C ILE A 184 7.80 6.24 7.22
N LEU A 185 8.78 7.15 7.25
CA LEU A 185 10.19 6.80 7.22
C LEU A 185 10.64 6.27 8.59
N GLN A 186 11.16 5.06 8.59
CA GLN A 186 11.81 4.46 9.75
C GLN A 186 13.32 4.64 9.61
N THR A 187 13.97 5.13 10.68
CA THR A 187 15.42 5.31 10.69
C THR A 187 16.07 4.35 11.67
N PHE A 188 17.14 3.69 11.23
CA PHE A 188 17.95 2.77 12.02
C PHE A 188 19.42 3.18 11.97
N LYS A 189 20.12 3.11 13.10
CA LYS A 189 21.56 3.31 13.19
C LYS A 189 22.27 1.97 13.04
N ILE A 190 23.23 1.91 12.13
CA ILE A 190 24.04 0.70 11.92
C ILE A 190 25.13 0.62 12.98
N VAL A 191 25.14 -0.47 13.74
CA VAL A 191 26.12 -0.74 14.80
C VAL A 191 27.03 -1.92 14.44
N SER A 192 28.19 -1.97 15.09
CA SER A 192 29.21 -3.02 14.88
C SER A 192 28.82 -4.30 15.62
N GLU A 193 28.89 -5.43 14.93
CA GLU A 193 28.76 -6.75 15.55
C GLU A 193 29.99 -7.09 16.41
N ALA A 194 31.18 -6.69 15.96
CA ALA A 194 32.42 -6.92 16.70
C ALA A 194 32.41 -6.19 18.06
N ASP A 195 31.82 -4.99 18.12
CA ASP A 195 31.73 -4.22 19.38
C ASP A 195 30.78 -4.92 20.36
N ILE A 196 29.68 -5.50 19.88
CA ILE A 196 28.76 -6.31 20.71
C ILE A 196 29.51 -7.52 21.29
N LEU A 197 30.25 -8.24 20.46
CA LEU A 197 31.02 -9.41 20.91
C LEU A 197 32.11 -9.02 21.91
N ALA A 198 32.80 -7.90 21.68
CA ALA A 198 33.80 -7.37 22.59
C ALA A 198 33.18 -6.95 23.94
N GLU A 199 32.03 -6.25 23.92
CA GLU A 199 31.28 -5.87 25.13
C GLU A 199 30.83 -7.09 25.93
N LEU A 200 30.38 -8.16 25.27
CA LEU A 200 29.98 -9.41 25.94
C LEU A 200 31.17 -10.19 26.50
N ALA A 201 32.30 -10.22 25.79
CA ALA A 201 33.51 -10.89 26.23
C ALA A 201 34.20 -10.16 27.39
N ALA A 202 34.13 -8.82 27.42
CA ALA A 202 34.81 -7.99 28.43
C ALA A 202 34.33 -8.24 29.87
N VAL A 203 33.13 -8.81 30.05
CA VAL A 203 32.56 -9.11 31.37
C VAL A 203 32.98 -10.50 31.89
N GLN A 204 33.64 -11.32 31.07
CA GLN A 204 34.02 -12.67 31.44
C GLN A 204 35.26 -12.66 32.34
N GLY A 205 35.19 -13.38 33.47
CA GLY A 205 36.32 -13.58 34.39
C GLY A 205 36.09 -12.99 35.79
N PRO A 206 35.76 -11.70 35.94
CA PRO A 206 35.46 -11.11 37.23
C PRO A 206 34.25 -11.76 37.92
N ALA A 207 34.25 -11.80 39.25
CA ALA A 207 33.09 -12.20 40.02
C ALA A 207 31.94 -11.21 39.81
N ALA A 208 30.74 -11.71 39.52
CA ALA A 208 29.54 -10.90 39.33
C ALA A 208 28.75 -10.75 40.64
N ASP A 209 28.41 -9.51 41.00
CA ASP A 209 27.55 -9.21 42.16
C ASP A 209 26.08 -9.19 41.74
N LEU A 210 25.31 -10.17 42.20
CA LEU A 210 23.87 -10.29 41.94
C LEU A 210 23.01 -9.67 43.07
N GLY A 211 23.62 -9.17 44.15
CA GLY A 211 22.89 -8.62 45.30
C GLY A 211 22.18 -9.65 46.17
N GLY A 212 22.38 -10.95 45.93
CA GLY A 212 21.77 -12.04 46.69
C GLY A 212 21.97 -13.38 45.99
N TYR A 213 21.47 -14.47 46.60
CA TYR A 213 21.52 -15.82 46.02
C TYR A 213 20.11 -16.38 45.77
N TYR A 214 19.25 -16.40 46.79
CA TYR A 214 17.85 -16.85 46.67
C TYR A 214 16.88 -15.74 46.25
N ARG A 215 17.23 -14.49 46.54
CA ARG A 215 16.52 -13.28 46.11
C ARG A 215 17.58 -12.28 45.70
N THR A 216 17.87 -12.25 44.40
CA THR A 216 18.82 -11.30 43.81
C THR A 216 18.19 -9.92 43.72
N ASP A 217 19.04 -8.90 43.62
CA ASP A 217 18.59 -7.55 43.28
C ASP A 217 18.31 -7.49 41.77
N GLU A 218 17.10 -7.07 41.38
CA GLU A 218 16.67 -7.06 39.98
C GLU A 218 17.56 -6.15 39.13
N ALA A 219 17.92 -4.97 39.64
CA ALA A 219 18.74 -4.00 38.89
C ALA A 219 20.18 -4.50 38.69
N LYS A 220 20.78 -5.13 39.70
CA LYS A 220 22.10 -5.75 39.59
C LYS A 220 22.09 -6.95 38.65
N THR A 221 21.07 -7.80 38.76
CA THR A 221 20.91 -8.97 37.90
C THR A 221 20.76 -8.55 36.44
N ASP A 222 19.92 -7.56 36.15
CA ASP A 222 19.74 -7.03 34.80
C ASP A 222 21.02 -6.44 34.23
N ALA A 223 21.79 -5.69 35.03
CA ALA A 223 23.06 -5.12 34.61
C ALA A 223 24.10 -6.21 34.25
N VAL A 224 24.15 -7.29 35.04
CA VAL A 224 25.05 -8.44 34.79
C VAL A 224 24.61 -9.25 33.58
N MET A 225 23.31 -9.48 33.40
CA MET A 225 22.74 -10.33 32.34
C MET A 225 22.58 -9.59 31.00
N ARG A 226 22.57 -8.25 31.00
CA ARG A 226 22.48 -7.41 29.79
C ARG A 226 23.64 -6.41 29.68
N PRO A 227 24.90 -6.88 29.66
CA PRO A 227 26.04 -5.99 29.79
C PRO A 227 26.35 -5.17 28.52
N SER A 228 25.93 -5.66 27.35
CA SER A 228 26.16 -4.96 26.08
C SER A 228 25.14 -3.84 25.87
N LYS A 229 25.61 -2.60 25.97
CA LYS A 229 24.81 -1.40 25.66
C LYS A 229 24.42 -1.39 24.19
N THR A 230 25.33 -1.83 23.31
CA THR A 230 25.08 -1.85 21.87
C THR A 230 23.99 -2.87 21.53
N LEU A 231 24.02 -4.07 22.11
CA LEU A 231 22.95 -5.06 21.93
C LEU A 231 21.61 -4.56 22.50
N ASN A 232 21.63 -3.96 23.69
CA ASN A 232 20.41 -3.42 24.30
C ASN A 232 19.74 -2.32 23.46
N SER A 233 20.53 -1.57 22.67
CA SER A 233 19.99 -0.58 21.72
C SER A 233 19.21 -1.20 20.55
N ILE A 234 19.40 -2.50 20.28
CA ILE A 234 18.73 -3.25 19.21
C ILE A 234 17.43 -3.89 19.71
N ILE A 235 17.47 -4.63 20.82
CA ILE A 235 16.40 -5.58 21.23
C ILE A 235 15.50 -5.12 22.38
N GLY A 236 15.76 -3.95 22.97
CA GLY A 236 15.14 -3.57 24.24
C GLY A 236 13.62 -3.39 24.22
#